data_AF-A0A9P0FFG1-F1
#
_entry.id   AF-A0A9P0FFG1-F1
#
_cell.length_a   1.000
_cell.length_b   1.000
_cell.length_c   1.000
_cell.angle_alpha   90.00
_cell.angle_beta   90.00
_cell.angle_gamma   90.00
#
_symmetry.space_group_name_H-M   'P 1'
#
loop_
_entity.id
_entity.type
_entity.pdbx_description
1 polymer ?
#
loop_
_entity_poly.entity_id
_entity_poly.type
_entity_poly.pdbx_seq_one_letter_code
_entity_poly.pdbx_strand_id
1 'polypeptide(L)'
;MSTINIRGVAVEFPFEPYELQREYMDKVIECLQKETNGVLDSPTGTGKTLSLLCSNLGWLQVKKAQIQAQRMDSIVEEEKQAFMGNLKELTGKVDKWMVHNAGKADWPSWAYRPSFENEYSVIAGNE
;
A
#
# COMPACT_ATOMS: atom_id res chain seq x y z
N MET A 1 -17.10 21.60 13.73
CA MET A 1 -16.71 20.20 13.54
C MET A 1 -15.35 19.99 14.17
N SER A 2 -15.22 19.00 15.05
CA SER A 2 -13.97 18.54 15.67
C SER A 2 -13.56 17.24 14.99
N THR A 3 -12.28 17.06 14.67
CA THR A 3 -11.75 15.82 14.10
C THR A 3 -10.92 15.12 15.16
N ILE A 4 -11.29 13.88 15.47
CA ILE A 4 -10.69 13.08 16.53
C ILE A 4 -10.05 11.86 15.89
N ASN A 5 -8.80 11.56 16.22
CA ASN A 5 -8.15 10.35 15.74
C ASN A 5 -8.38 9.20 16.75
N ILE A 6 -9.07 8.15 16.31
CA ILE A 6 -9.37 6.97 17.12
C ILE A 6 -8.87 5.74 16.37
N ARG A 7 -7.87 5.04 16.90
CA ARG A 7 -7.25 3.83 16.30
C ARG A 7 -6.82 4.01 14.84
N GLY A 8 -6.28 5.19 14.51
CA GLY A 8 -5.84 5.52 13.16
C GLY A 8 -6.98 5.90 12.20
N VAL A 9 -8.19 6.06 12.71
CA VAL A 9 -9.35 6.54 11.95
C VAL A 9 -9.63 8.00 12.34
N ALA A 10 -9.66 8.88 11.35
CA ALA A 10 -10.10 10.25 11.54
C ALA A 10 -11.64 10.28 11.60
N VAL A 11 -12.19 10.56 12.78
CA VAL A 11 -13.62 10.66 13.02
C VAL A 11 -14.02 12.13 13.08
N GLU A 12 -14.89 12.55 12.17
CA GLU A 12 -15.51 13.88 12.21
C GLU A 12 -16.71 13.87 13.15
N PHE A 13 -16.68 14.77 14.13
CA PHE A 13 -17.75 14.96 15.10
C PHE A 13 -18.24 16.42 15.07
N PRO A 14 -19.55 16.67 15.23
CA PRO A 14 -20.09 18.03 15.07
C PRO A 14 -19.54 19.03 16.12
N PHE A 15 -19.23 18.57 17.32
CA PHE A 15 -18.69 19.33 18.45
C PHE A 15 -17.54 18.56 19.13
N GLU A 16 -16.96 19.10 20.20
CA GLU A 16 -15.96 18.38 20.98
C GLU A 16 -16.64 17.21 21.73
N PRO A 17 -16.28 15.95 21.46
CA PRO A 17 -16.93 14.80 22.08
C PRO A 17 -16.63 14.73 23.58
N TYR A 18 -17.59 14.22 24.35
CA TYR A 18 -17.34 13.84 25.73
C TYR A 18 -16.48 12.58 25.82
N GLU A 19 -15.85 12.35 26.97
CA GLU A 19 -14.99 11.18 27.18
C GLU A 19 -15.72 9.86 26.94
N LEU A 20 -16.94 9.73 27.49
CA LEU A 20 -17.81 8.57 27.26
C LEU A 20 -18.14 8.35 25.78
N GLN A 21 -18.24 9.40 24.98
CA GLN A 21 -18.49 9.29 23.53
C GLN A 21 -17.22 8.82 22.81
N ARG A 22 -16.04 9.31 23.22
CA ARG A 22 -14.75 8.85 22.70
C ARG A 22 -14.52 7.37 22.99
N GLU A 23 -14.76 6.93 24.22
CA GLU A 23 -14.66 5.51 24.60
C GLU A 23 -15.65 4.63 23.81
N TYR A 24 -16.89 5.10 23.63
CA TYR A 24 -17.87 4.39 22.83
C TYR A 24 -17.42 4.24 21.36
N MET A 25 -16.95 5.32 20.75
CA MET A 25 -16.41 5.32 19.37
C MET A 25 -15.16 4.44 19.24
N ASP A 26 -14.28 4.42 20.24
CA ASP A 26 -13.11 3.52 20.28
C ASP A 26 -13.53 2.06 20.20
N LYS A 27 -14.54 1.66 20.99
CA LYS A 27 -15.04 0.29 20.98
C LYS A 27 -15.76 -0.08 19.69
N VAL A 28 -16.50 0.85 19.09
CA VAL A 28 -17.10 0.63 17.77
C VAL A 28 -16.01 0.37 16.74
N ILE A 29 -14.99 1.24 16.66
CA ILE A 29 -13.89 1.10 15.69
C ILE A 29 -13.08 -0.17 15.96
N GLU A 30 -12.86 -0.52 17.21
CA GLU A 30 -12.23 -1.79 17.60
C GLU A 30 -12.98 -2.99 17.01
N CYS A 31 -14.30 -3.07 17.22
CA CYS A 31 -15.11 -4.16 16.70
C CYS A 31 -15.09 -4.24 15.18
N LEU A 32 -15.14 -3.09 14.49
CA LEU A 32 -15.08 -3.01 13.03
C LEU A 32 -13.72 -3.45 12.48
N GLN A 33 -12.62 -3.03 13.11
CA GLN A 33 -11.26 -3.41 12.69
C GLN A 33 -10.97 -4.89 12.96
N LYS A 34 -11.52 -5.46 14.05
CA LYS A 34 -11.36 -6.86 14.41
C LYS A 34 -12.36 -7.79 13.72
N GLU A 35 -13.32 -7.24 12.99
CA GLU A 35 -14.41 -8.00 12.34
C GLU A 35 -15.21 -8.85 13.36
N THR A 36 -15.43 -8.30 14.56
CA THR A 36 -16.15 -8.96 15.66
C THR A 36 -17.45 -8.23 16.02
N ASN A 37 -18.44 -8.96 16.50
CA ASN A 37 -19.65 -8.37 17.06
C ASN A 37 -19.37 -7.79 18.47
N GLY A 38 -19.88 -6.59 18.74
CA GLY A 38 -19.77 -5.93 20.04
C GLY A 38 -21.14 -5.58 20.62
N VAL A 39 -21.34 -5.83 21.91
CA VAL A 39 -22.49 -5.33 22.67
C VAL A 39 -22.01 -4.14 23.49
N LEU A 40 -22.35 -2.93 23.04
CA LEU A 40 -21.87 -1.69 23.64
C LEU A 40 -23.02 -0.95 24.31
N ASP A 41 -22.96 -0.85 25.64
CA ASP A 41 -23.88 -0.06 26.43
C ASP A 41 -23.26 1.26 26.87
N SER A 42 -24.07 2.29 26.98
CA SER A 42 -23.67 3.55 27.63
C SER A 42 -24.86 4.16 28.38
N PRO A 43 -24.70 5.23 29.16
CA PRO A 43 -25.82 5.94 29.79
C PRO A 43 -26.78 6.56 28.75
N THR A 44 -28.08 6.62 29.02
CA THR A 44 -29.06 7.25 28.12
C THR A 44 -28.80 8.77 27.98
N GLY A 45 -29.14 9.36 26.83
CA GLY A 45 -28.97 10.80 26.59
C GLY A 45 -27.56 11.26 26.18
N THR A 46 -26.57 10.36 26.08
CA THR A 46 -25.17 10.70 25.76
C THR A 46 -24.86 10.72 24.25
N GLY A 47 -25.86 10.66 23.37
CA GLY A 47 -25.63 10.74 21.92
C GLY A 47 -24.98 9.49 21.31
N LYS A 48 -25.39 8.28 21.75
CA LYS A 48 -24.91 7.00 21.18
C LYS A 48 -25.08 6.92 19.67
N THR A 49 -26.27 7.26 19.17
CA THR A 49 -26.59 7.19 17.74
C THR A 49 -25.63 8.08 16.94
N LEU A 50 -25.36 9.28 17.43
CA LEU A 50 -24.42 10.19 16.80
C LEU A 50 -22.98 9.63 16.84
N SER A 51 -22.54 9.15 18.00
CA SER A 51 -21.23 8.53 18.20
C SER A 51 -21.02 7.35 17.25
N LEU A 52 -22.00 6.43 17.20
CA LEU A 52 -22.01 5.26 16.34
C LEU A 52 -21.92 5.64 14.85
N LEU A 53 -22.73 6.59 14.40
CA LEU A 53 -22.74 7.02 13.00
C LEU A 53 -21.41 7.67 12.61
N CYS A 54 -20.89 8.59 13.43
CA CYS A 54 -19.62 9.27 13.17
C CYS A 54 -18.44 8.28 13.11
N SER A 55 -18.34 7.36 14.07
CA SER A 55 -17.28 6.34 14.06
C SER A 55 -17.38 5.41 12.85
N ASN A 56 -18.59 5.00 12.46
CA ASN A 56 -18.81 4.15 11.30
C ASN A 56 -18.44 4.85 9.99
N LEU A 57 -18.80 6.13 9.84
CA LEU A 57 -18.49 6.91 8.64
C LEU A 57 -16.97 7.12 8.50
N GLY A 58 -16.29 7.49 9.59
CA GLY A 58 -14.82 7.61 9.58
C GLY A 58 -14.15 6.29 9.20
N TRP A 59 -14.57 5.18 9.82
CA TRP A 59 -14.01 3.86 9.50
C TRP A 59 -14.28 3.46 8.04
N LEU A 60 -15.48 3.74 7.53
CA LEU A 60 -15.85 3.43 6.15
C LEU A 60 -14.98 4.18 5.13
N GLN A 61 -14.62 5.44 5.40
CA GLN A 61 -13.72 6.21 4.54
C GLN A 61 -12.33 5.55 4.47
N VAL A 62 -11.78 5.18 5.63
CA VAL A 62 -10.49 4.47 5.70
C VAL A 62 -10.55 3.13 4.96
N LYS A 63 -11.59 2.33 5.19
CA LYS A 63 -11.76 1.02 4.53
C LYS A 63 -11.89 1.16 3.02
N LYS A 64 -12.62 2.17 2.53
CA LYS A 64 -12.72 2.47 1.09
C LYS A 64 -11.37 2.83 0.48
N ALA A 65 -10.60 3.69 1.15
CA ALA A 65 -9.27 4.08 0.68
C ALA A 65 -8.31 2.87 0.64
N GLN A 66 -8.35 1.99 1.65
CA GLN A 66 -7.57 0.75 1.67
C GLN A 66 -7.92 -0.18 0.50
N ILE A 67 -9.22 -0.39 0.23
CA ILE A 67 -9.67 -1.22 -0.90
C ILE A 67 -9.24 -0.62 -2.24
N GLN A 68 -9.28 0.71 -2.38
CA GLN A 68 -8.85 1.39 -3.59
C GLN A 68 -7.33 1.29 -3.80
N ALA A 69 -6.54 1.46 -2.75
CA ALA A 69 -5.09 1.29 -2.78
C ALA A 69 -4.71 -0.14 -3.18
N GLN A 70 -5.34 -1.15 -2.57
CA GLN A 70 -5.12 -2.56 -2.91
C GLN A 70 -5.41 -2.86 -4.38
N ARG A 71 -6.47 -2.27 -4.95
CA ARG A 71 -6.78 -2.42 -6.39
C ARG A 71 -5.73 -1.76 -7.27
N MET A 72 -5.23 -0.59 -6.88
CA MET A 72 -4.18 0.10 -7.63
C MET A 72 -2.88 -0.70 -7.60
N ASP A 73 -2.49 -1.23 -6.43
CA ASP A 73 -1.28 -2.04 -6.27
C ASP A 73 -1.30 -3.28 -7.18
N SER A 74 -2.46 -3.94 -7.33
CA SER A 74 -2.59 -5.07 -8.27
C SER A 74 -2.39 -4.66 -9.74
N ILE A 75 -2.92 -3.51 -10.16
CA ILE A 75 -2.77 -3.04 -11.55
C ILE A 75 -1.30 -2.68 -11.84
N VAL A 76 -0.66 -1.96 -10.91
CA VAL A 76 0.74 -1.55 -11.06
C VAL A 76 1.66 -2.77 -11.13
N GLU A 77 1.40 -3.82 -10.33
CA GLU A 77 2.20 -5.03 -10.36
C GLU A 77 2.00 -5.82 -11.67
N GLU A 78 0.79 -5.86 -12.23
CA GLU A 78 0.53 -6.43 -13.56
C GLU A 78 1.30 -5.70 -14.67
N GLU A 79 1.24 -4.36 -14.70
CA GLU A 79 1.97 -3.56 -15.69
C GLU A 79 3.50 -3.72 -15.56
N LYS A 80 3.99 -3.71 -14.32
CA LYS A 80 5.41 -3.93 -14.02
C LYS A 80 5.86 -5.31 -14.49
N GLN A 81 5.05 -6.35 -14.28
CA GLN A 81 5.35 -7.69 -14.78
C GLN A 81 5.38 -7.76 -16.31
N ALA A 82 4.41 -7.13 -16.99
CA ALA A 82 4.38 -7.07 -18.45
C ALA A 82 5.61 -6.33 -19.01
N PHE A 83 5.95 -5.17 -18.42
CA PHE A 83 7.12 -4.40 -18.80
C PHE A 83 8.43 -5.16 -18.57
N MET A 84 8.58 -5.80 -17.41
CA MET A 84 9.74 -6.63 -17.10
C MET A 84 9.83 -7.85 -18.02
N GLY A 85 8.70 -8.43 -18.44
CA GLY A 85 8.65 -9.48 -19.45
C GLY A 85 9.21 -9.02 -20.80
N ASN A 86 8.78 -7.86 -21.29
CA ASN A 86 9.27 -7.26 -22.54
C ASN A 86 10.78 -6.95 -22.48
N LEU A 87 11.27 -6.42 -21.36
CA LEU A 87 12.70 -6.18 -21.14
C LEU A 87 13.53 -7.48 -21.19
N LYS A 88 13.04 -8.54 -20.55
CA LYS A 88 13.68 -9.86 -20.60
C LYS A 88 13.71 -10.43 -22.03
N GLU A 89 12.66 -10.21 -22.80
CA GLU A 89 12.63 -10.64 -24.20
C GLU A 89 13.64 -9.86 -25.06
N LEU A 90 13.70 -8.53 -24.92
CA LEU A 90 14.65 -7.68 -25.65
C LEU A 90 16.09 -8.00 -25.31
N THR A 91 16.41 -8.17 -24.02
CA THR A 91 17.76 -8.56 -23.58
C THR A 91 18.16 -9.90 -24.15
N GLY A 92 17.26 -10.90 -24.18
CA GLY A 92 17.51 -12.18 -24.85
C GLY A 92 17.74 -12.06 -26.36
N LYS A 93 17.02 -11.17 -27.06
CA LYS A 93 17.25 -10.89 -28.49
C LYS A 93 18.62 -10.23 -28.72
N VAL A 94 19.03 -9.29 -27.87
CA VAL A 94 20.34 -8.64 -27.94
C VAL A 94 21.45 -9.65 -27.70
N ASP A 95 21.33 -10.49 -26.67
CA ASP A 95 22.31 -11.55 -26.37
C ASP A 95 22.46 -12.52 -27.56
N LYS A 96 21.34 -12.95 -28.17
CA LYS A 96 21.37 -13.82 -29.36
C LYS A 96 22.03 -13.15 -30.56
N TRP A 97 21.74 -11.87 -30.79
CA TRP A 97 22.34 -11.09 -31.87
C TRP A 97 23.84 -10.90 -31.65
N MET A 98 24.27 -10.60 -30.41
CA MET A 98 25.69 -10.52 -30.04
C MET A 98 26.43 -11.82 -30.34
N VAL A 99 25.90 -12.97 -29.90
CA VAL A 99 26.53 -14.28 -30.16
C VAL A 99 26.66 -14.57 -31.65
N HIS A 100 25.62 -14.26 -32.44
CA HIS A 100 25.66 -14.49 -33.89
C HIS A 100 26.65 -13.58 -34.63
N ASN A 101 26.91 -12.37 -34.11
CA ASN A 101 27.79 -11.38 -34.74
C ASN A 101 29.17 -11.29 -34.09
N ALA A 102 29.45 -12.11 -33.06
CA ALA A 102 30.74 -12.21 -32.41
C ALA A 102 31.83 -12.55 -33.44
N GLY A 103 32.68 -11.58 -33.76
CA GLY A 103 33.78 -11.70 -34.73
C GLY A 103 33.51 -11.11 -36.13
N LYS A 104 32.31 -10.58 -36.41
CA LYS A 104 31.99 -9.93 -37.70
C LYS A 104 31.85 -8.41 -37.66
N ALA A 105 31.78 -7.82 -36.47
CA ALA A 105 31.50 -6.40 -36.29
C ALA A 105 32.46 -5.76 -35.28
N ASP A 106 32.91 -4.54 -35.60
CA ASP A 106 33.65 -3.68 -34.69
C ASP A 106 32.67 -3.06 -33.69
N TRP A 107 32.74 -3.50 -32.44
CA TRP A 107 31.72 -3.24 -31.43
C TRP A 107 32.09 -2.03 -30.58
N PRO A 108 31.16 -1.10 -30.29
CA PRO A 108 31.46 0.03 -29.42
C PRO A 108 31.80 -0.43 -27.99
N SER A 109 32.75 0.26 -27.36
CA SER A 109 33.33 -0.16 -26.07
C SER A 109 32.32 -0.36 -24.93
N TRP A 110 31.22 0.40 -24.92
CA TRP A 110 30.15 0.26 -23.91
C TRP A 110 29.34 -1.04 -24.06
N ALA A 111 29.37 -1.67 -25.24
CA ALA A 111 28.65 -2.89 -25.53
C ALA A 111 29.54 -4.15 -25.44
N TYR A 112 30.83 -3.97 -25.11
CA TYR A 112 31.69 -5.03 -24.60
C TYR A 112 31.26 -5.37 -23.17
N ARG A 113 30.57 -6.50 -22.98
CA ARG A 113 30.31 -7.05 -21.64
C ARG A 113 31.62 -7.64 -21.10
N PRO A 114 32.15 -7.19 -19.94
CA PRO A 114 33.22 -7.90 -19.25
C PRO A 114 32.74 -9.31 -18.97
N SER A 115 33.56 -10.30 -19.32
CA SER A 115 33.28 -11.72 -19.12
C SER A 115 32.72 -11.97 -17.72
N PHE A 116 31.54 -12.58 -17.67
CA PHE A 116 30.90 -13.09 -16.47
C PHE A 116 31.82 -14.14 -15.82
N GLU A 117 32.71 -13.69 -14.96
CA GLU A 117 33.21 -14.50 -13.85
C GLU A 117 32.77 -13.78 -12.56
N ASN A 118 31.86 -14.43 -11.84
CA ASN A 118 31.60 -14.29 -10.42
C ASN A 118 31.42 -12.87 -9.84
N GLU A 119 30.17 -12.55 -9.49
CA GLU A 119 29.74 -12.26 -8.11
C GLU A 119 28.54 -11.30 -8.07
N TYR A 120 27.39 -11.87 -7.66
CA TYR A 120 26.54 -11.19 -6.71
C TYR A 120 27.40 -10.87 -5.47
N SER A 121 27.91 -9.65 -5.34
CA SER A 121 28.37 -9.14 -4.06
C SER A 121 28.30 -7.60 -4.00
N VAL A 122 27.51 -7.14 -3.04
CA VAL A 122 27.73 -5.92 -2.25
C VAL A 122 27.34 -4.60 -2.93
N ILE A 123 26.03 -4.32 -2.86
CA ILE A 123 25.56 -3.00 -2.41
C ILE A 123 25.92 -2.87 -0.93
N ALA A 124 27.13 -2.40 -0.65
CA ALA A 124 27.46 -1.75 0.62
C ALA A 124 28.55 -0.71 0.36
N GLY A 125 28.26 0.53 0.76
CA GLY A 125 29.26 1.54 1.05
C GLY A 125 29.51 2.56 -0.05
N ASN A 126 28.86 3.72 0.11
CA ASN A 126 29.43 5.08 0.11
C ASN A 126 28.24 6.03 -0.10
N GLU A 127 27.86 6.92 0.82
CA GLU A 127 28.60 7.66 1.85
C GLU A 127 27.72 7.93 3.09
#